data_AF-X1J3Q2-F1
#
_entry.id   AF-X1J3Q2-F1
#
_cell.length_a   1.000
_cell.length_b   1.000
_cell.length_c   1.000
_cell.angle_alpha   90.00
_cell.angle_beta   90.00
_cell.angle_gamma   90.00
#
_symmetry.space_group_name_H-M   'P 1'
#
loop_
_entity.id
_entity.type
_entity.pdbx_description
1 polymer ?
#
loop_
_entity_poly.entity_id
_entity_poly.type
_entity_poly.pdbx_seq_one_letter_code
_entity_poly.pdbx_strand_id
1 'polypeptide(L)'
;MSEIREYHTMFPDLSSSTLEIIRHIVTERGLWRVEKPEGFDLIREMYGKISSVYGFSTPSLIEDSYEYYFISGEKIGLPRVSLVSSLHEYRHHMQKKGRLRFGDVEVDARGWSISAFHYALPEDFDSAWRKGRIWYLPPYPGGD
;
A
#
# COMPACT_ATOMS: atom_id res chain seq x y z
N MET A 1 -7.37 -6.79 -20.90
CA MET A 1 -7.79 -5.42 -20.53
C MET A 1 -8.09 -5.43 -19.05
N SER A 2 -7.38 -4.68 -18.21
CA SER A 2 -7.71 -4.59 -16.78
C SER A 2 -9.05 -3.91 -16.63
N GLU A 3 -9.98 -4.52 -15.91
CA GLU A 3 -11.26 -3.91 -15.58
C GLU A 3 -11.00 -2.64 -14.75
N ILE A 4 -11.41 -1.49 -15.29
CA ILE A 4 -11.32 -0.20 -14.61
C ILE A 4 -12.34 -0.23 -13.47
N ARG A 5 -11.87 -0.13 -12.23
CA ARG A 5 -12.69 -0.16 -11.01
C ARG A 5 -12.34 1.03 -10.12
N GLU A 6 -13.30 1.49 -9.32
CA GLU A 6 -13.08 2.52 -8.30
C GLU A 6 -12.33 1.95 -7.08
N TYR A 7 -11.10 1.48 -7.29
CA TYR A 7 -10.31 0.81 -6.25
C TYR A 7 -10.12 1.64 -4.97
N HIS A 8 -10.15 2.97 -5.09
CA HIS A 8 -9.96 3.92 -4.00
C HIS A 8 -11.14 4.01 -3.02
N THR A 9 -12.27 3.36 -3.31
CA THR A 9 -13.46 3.34 -2.43
C THR A 9 -13.88 1.93 -1.98
N MET A 10 -13.12 0.89 -2.36
CA MET A 10 -13.50 -0.51 -2.13
C MET A 10 -13.35 -0.98 -0.67
N PHE A 11 -12.59 -0.26 0.17
CA PHE A 11 -12.38 -0.61 1.58
C PHE A 11 -12.76 0.53 2.53
N PRO A 12 -14.05 0.87 2.67
CA PRO A 12 -14.51 2.01 3.47
C PRO A 12 -14.29 1.86 4.98
N ASP A 13 -13.97 0.65 5.44
CA ASP A 13 -13.83 0.21 6.83
C ASP A 13 -12.36 -0.04 7.23
N LEU A 14 -11.42 0.62 6.57
CA LEU A 14 -10.01 0.59 6.97
C LEU A 14 -9.84 1.12 8.39
N SER A 15 -9.01 0.42 9.18
CA SER A 15 -8.72 0.81 10.57
C SER A 15 -8.13 2.22 10.63
N SER A 16 -8.69 3.08 11.48
CA SER A 16 -8.18 4.43 11.70
C SER A 16 -6.70 4.41 12.11
N SER A 17 -6.31 3.48 12.98
CA SER A 17 -4.90 3.31 13.39
C SER A 17 -4.00 2.98 12.20
N THR A 18 -4.45 2.16 11.26
CA THR A 18 -3.68 1.86 10.03
C THR A 18 -3.50 3.11 9.18
N LEU A 19 -4.55 3.91 9.01
CA LEU A 19 -4.49 5.16 8.25
C LEU A 19 -3.57 6.19 8.91
N GLU A 20 -3.64 6.31 10.24
CA GLU A 20 -2.75 7.19 11.03
C GLU A 20 -1.29 6.77 10.93
N ILE A 21 -0.99 5.46 10.99
CA ILE A 21 0.37 4.93 10.80
C ILE A 21 0.91 5.32 9.42
N ILE A 22 0.13 5.10 8.36
CA ILE A 22 0.51 5.45 6.99
C ILE A 22 0.78 6.95 6.89
N ARG A 23 -0.14 7.77 7.39
CA ARG A 23 -0.01 9.23 7.37
C ARG A 23 1.24 9.69 8.10
N HIS A 24 1.49 9.20 9.31
CA HIS A 24 2.66 9.55 10.11
C HIS A 24 3.97 9.20 9.39
N ILE A 25 4.07 8.00 8.84
CA ILE A 25 5.27 7.55 8.11
C ILE A 25 5.54 8.42 6.88
N VAL A 26 4.50 8.80 6.14
CA VAL A 26 4.67 9.56 4.90
C VAL A 26 4.89 11.05 5.18
N THR A 27 4.07 11.66 6.05
CA THR A 27 4.03 13.11 6.23
C THR A 27 5.02 13.60 7.28
N GLU A 28 5.08 12.96 8.44
CA GLU A 28 5.92 13.40 9.56
C GLU A 28 7.34 12.87 9.41
N ARG A 29 7.47 11.55 9.16
CA ARG A 29 8.77 10.91 8.94
C ARG A 29 9.32 11.15 7.53
N GLY A 30 8.47 11.57 6.59
CA GLY A 30 8.91 12.02 5.27
C GLY A 30 9.37 10.90 4.34
N LEU A 31 8.59 9.82 4.20
CA LEU A 31 8.94 8.65 3.38
C LEU A 31 9.55 8.96 1.99
N TRP A 32 9.09 10.02 1.32
CA TRP A 32 9.57 10.43 -0.01
C TRP A 32 10.67 11.51 0.01
N ARG A 33 11.04 11.99 1.20
CA ARG A 33 12.03 13.06 1.40
C ARG A 33 13.37 12.53 1.93
N VAL A 34 13.41 11.26 2.29
CA VAL A 34 14.60 10.58 2.81
C VAL A 34 15.30 9.78 1.72
N GLU A 35 16.56 9.46 1.96
CA GLU A 35 17.34 8.60 1.07
C GLU A 35 16.79 7.17 1.06
N LYS A 36 17.08 6.44 -0.02
CA LYS A 36 16.54 5.09 -0.25
C LYS A 36 16.68 4.15 0.95
N PRO A 37 17.86 3.99 1.61
CA PRO A 37 17.99 3.09 2.76
C PRO A 37 17.03 3.43 3.90
N GLU A 38 16.96 4.72 4.27
CA GLU A 38 16.06 5.21 5.33
C GLU A 38 14.59 5.04 4.93
N GLY A 39 14.25 5.26 3.66
CA GLY A 39 12.90 5.01 3.15
C GLY A 39 12.46 3.54 3.29
N PHE A 40 13.38 2.58 3.08
CA PHE A 40 13.09 1.17 3.34
C PHE A 40 12.92 0.88 4.84
N ASP A 41 13.69 1.52 5.72
CA ASP A 41 13.52 1.40 7.17
C ASP A 41 12.17 1.94 7.64
N LEU A 42 11.71 3.06 7.08
CA LEU A 42 10.38 3.59 7.33
C LEU A 42 9.26 2.64 6.88
N ILE A 43 9.41 1.95 5.75
CA ILE A 43 8.43 0.92 5.33
C ILE A 43 8.45 -0.27 6.30
N ARG A 44 9.62 -0.71 6.77
CA ARG A 44 9.72 -1.78 7.79
C ARG A 44 9.01 -1.37 9.08
N GLU A 45 9.22 -0.14 9.53
CA GLU A 45 8.53 0.43 10.70
C GLU A 45 7.01 0.43 10.49
N MET A 46 6.55 0.89 9.32
CA MET A 46 5.14 0.87 8.93
C MET A 46 4.55 -0.54 9.01
N TYR A 47 5.22 -1.54 8.42
CA TYR A 47 4.77 -2.93 8.48
C TYR A 47 4.69 -3.45 9.91
N GLY A 48 5.67 -3.14 10.76
CA GLY A 48 5.65 -3.56 12.17
C GLY A 48 4.46 -2.98 12.93
N LYS A 49 4.20 -1.68 12.74
CA LYS A 49 3.06 -0.99 13.37
C LYS A 49 1.72 -1.53 12.87
N ILE A 50 1.55 -1.70 11.56
CA ILE A 50 0.30 -2.25 10.99
C ILE A 50 0.09 -3.70 11.45
N SER A 51 1.14 -4.53 11.44
CA SER A 51 1.03 -5.93 11.87
C SER A 51 0.62 -6.04 13.34
N SER A 52 1.08 -5.10 14.18
CA SER A 52 0.68 -5.01 15.59
C SER A 52 -0.81 -4.68 15.76
N VAL A 53 -1.38 -3.80 14.92
CA VAL A 53 -2.83 -3.49 14.92
C VAL A 53 -3.68 -4.71 14.62
N TYR A 54 -3.22 -5.57 13.70
CA TYR A 54 -3.97 -6.75 13.26
C TYR A 54 -3.61 -8.05 13.97
N GLY A 55 -2.56 -8.06 14.81
CA GLY A 55 -2.09 -9.24 15.53
C GLY A 55 -1.34 -10.26 14.64
N PHE A 56 -0.61 -9.79 13.63
CA PHE A 56 0.15 -10.64 12.71
C PHE A 56 1.65 -10.57 12.95
N SER A 57 2.37 -11.60 12.50
CA SER A 57 3.82 -11.51 12.35
C SER A 57 4.17 -10.50 11.26
N THR A 58 5.19 -9.68 11.48
CA THR A 58 5.63 -8.71 10.47
C THR A 58 6.37 -9.41 9.33
N PRO A 59 6.02 -9.18 8.04
CA PRO A 59 6.80 -9.69 6.93
C PRO A 59 8.17 -9.00 6.85
N SER A 60 9.17 -9.71 6.35
CA SER A 60 10.48 -9.12 6.05
C SER A 60 10.41 -8.26 4.79
N LEU A 61 11.14 -7.14 4.77
CA LEU A 61 11.27 -6.29 3.59
C LEU A 61 12.72 -6.24 3.12
N ILE A 62 12.94 -6.54 1.85
CA ILE A 62 14.24 -6.42 1.18
C ILE A 62 14.13 -5.51 -0.04
N GLU A 63 15.27 -4.93 -0.41
CA GLU A 63 15.44 -4.37 -1.75
C GLU A 63 15.62 -5.52 -2.74
N ASP A 64 14.89 -5.46 -3.86
CA ASP A 64 14.98 -6.45 -4.94
C ASP A 64 14.86 -5.75 -6.31
N SER A 65 14.76 -6.49 -7.40
CA SER A 65 14.63 -5.97 -8.76
C SER A 65 13.19 -5.80 -9.24
N TYR A 66 12.23 -6.44 -8.56
CA TYR A 66 10.80 -6.37 -8.84
C TYR A 66 9.99 -6.39 -7.54
N GLU A 67 8.73 -5.95 -7.62
CA GLU A 67 7.79 -6.01 -6.50
C GLU A 67 7.15 -7.40 -6.40
N TYR A 68 7.15 -7.99 -5.21
CA TYR A 68 6.50 -9.28 -4.95
C TYR A 68 6.32 -9.57 -3.46
N TYR A 69 5.38 -10.46 -3.15
CA TYR A 69 5.24 -11.13 -1.87
C TYR A 69 5.53 -12.63 -2.00
N PHE A 70 6.61 -13.08 -1.38
CA PHE A 70 6.97 -14.50 -1.32
C PHE A 70 6.32 -15.18 -0.11
N ILE A 71 5.29 -16.00 -0.40
CA ILE A 71 4.40 -16.60 0.60
C ILE A 71 5.16 -17.44 1.64
N SER A 72 6.03 -18.36 1.22
CA SER A 72 6.67 -19.32 2.14
C SER A 72 7.61 -18.64 3.14
N GLY A 73 8.31 -17.59 2.70
CA GLY A 73 9.25 -16.84 3.54
C GLY A 73 8.68 -15.58 4.19
N GLU A 74 7.40 -15.26 3.95
CA GLU A 74 6.77 -14.00 4.39
C GLU A 74 7.65 -12.78 4.11
N LYS A 75 8.11 -12.69 2.87
CA LYS A 75 9.08 -11.70 2.41
C LYS A 75 8.47 -10.83 1.33
N ILE A 76 8.70 -9.54 1.42
CA ILE A 76 8.34 -8.55 0.42
C ILE A 76 9.63 -8.04 -0.22
N GLY A 77 9.71 -8.12 -1.54
CA GLY A 77 10.74 -7.46 -2.34
C GLY A 77 10.17 -6.20 -2.97
N LEU A 78 10.94 -5.10 -2.99
CA LEU A 78 10.59 -3.88 -3.70
C LEU A 78 11.80 -3.32 -4.46
N PRO A 79 11.62 -2.78 -5.69
CA PRO A 79 12.70 -2.17 -6.45
C PRO A 79 13.08 -0.76 -5.99
N ARG A 80 12.15 -0.10 -5.30
CA ARG A 80 12.29 1.28 -4.84
C ARG A 80 11.35 1.54 -3.67
N VAL A 81 11.59 2.63 -2.95
CA VAL A 81 10.67 3.15 -1.94
C VAL A 81 9.37 3.57 -2.64
N SER A 82 8.29 2.83 -2.38
CA SER A 82 6.98 3.04 -3.01
C SER A 82 5.88 2.70 -2.01
N LEU A 83 5.05 3.69 -1.66
CA LEU A 83 3.95 3.49 -0.72
C LEU A 83 2.91 2.52 -1.29
N VAL A 84 2.42 2.74 -2.51
CA VAL A 84 1.35 1.91 -3.07
C VAL A 84 1.82 0.47 -3.31
N SER A 85 3.03 0.28 -3.87
CA SER A 85 3.61 -1.05 -4.05
C SER A 85 3.80 -1.77 -2.72
N SER A 86 4.36 -1.08 -1.71
CA SER A 86 4.55 -1.69 -0.38
C SER A 86 3.22 -2.10 0.26
N LEU A 87 2.19 -1.24 0.19
CA LEU A 87 0.86 -1.57 0.70
C LEU A 87 0.19 -2.72 -0.07
N HIS A 88 0.41 -2.82 -1.38
CA HIS A 88 -0.11 -3.91 -2.22
C HIS A 88 0.51 -5.25 -1.80
N GLU A 89 1.84 -5.34 -1.72
CA GLU A 89 2.51 -6.57 -1.30
C GLU A 89 2.21 -6.92 0.17
N TYR A 90 2.10 -5.90 1.03
CA TYR A 90 1.67 -6.10 2.42
C TYR A 90 0.24 -6.64 2.50
N ARG A 91 -0.64 -6.28 1.56
CA ARG A 91 -1.99 -6.83 1.51
C ARG A 91 -1.96 -8.33 1.23
N HIS A 92 -1.10 -8.83 0.35
CA HIS A 92 -0.92 -10.27 0.16
C HIS A 92 -0.47 -10.99 1.44
N HIS A 93 0.35 -10.33 2.26
CA HIS A 93 0.66 -10.84 3.59
C HIS A 93 -0.59 -10.95 4.48
N MET A 94 -1.42 -9.90 4.55
CA MET A 94 -2.68 -9.95 5.31
C MET A 94 -3.64 -11.04 4.80
N GLN A 95 -3.73 -11.23 3.47
CA GLN A 95 -4.53 -12.27 2.84
C GLN A 95 -4.07 -13.66 3.27
N LYS A 96 -2.75 -13.91 3.29
CA LYS A 96 -2.17 -15.15 3.85
C LYS A 96 -2.59 -15.38 5.31
N LYS A 97 -2.72 -14.31 6.10
CA LYS A 97 -3.17 -14.36 7.50
C LYS A 97 -4.71 -14.42 7.64
N GLY A 98 -5.44 -14.74 6.57
CA GLY A 98 -6.88 -14.96 6.58
C GLY A 98 -7.73 -13.70 6.40
N ARG A 99 -7.12 -12.54 6.08
CA ARG A 99 -7.85 -11.29 5.82
C ARG A 99 -8.09 -11.09 4.33
N LEU A 100 -8.92 -11.93 3.70
CA LEU A 100 -9.34 -11.77 2.32
C LEU A 100 -10.78 -11.20 2.28
N ARG A 101 -11.04 -10.16 1.50
CA ARG A 101 -12.40 -9.60 1.30
C ARG A 101 -12.99 -10.04 -0.02
N PHE A 102 -12.22 -9.99 -1.09
CA PHE A 102 -12.67 -10.37 -2.43
C PHE A 102 -12.00 -11.66 -2.90
N GLY A 103 -12.71 -12.48 -3.69
CA GLY A 103 -12.18 -13.78 -4.13
C GLY A 103 -10.99 -13.69 -5.08
N ASP A 104 -10.86 -12.58 -5.81
CA ASP A 104 -9.67 -12.27 -6.62
C ASP A 104 -8.63 -11.55 -5.73
N VAL A 105 -7.51 -12.23 -5.49
CA VAL A 105 -6.43 -11.77 -4.60
C VAL A 105 -5.77 -10.48 -5.08
N GLU A 106 -5.69 -10.27 -6.39
CA GLU A 106 -5.09 -9.09 -6.99
C GLU A 106 -6.03 -7.88 -6.91
N VAL A 107 -7.32 -8.11 -7.19
CA VAL A 107 -8.36 -7.08 -7.03
C VAL A 107 -8.45 -6.65 -5.56
N ASP A 108 -8.39 -7.60 -4.63
CA ASP A 108 -8.36 -7.32 -3.19
C ASP A 108 -7.11 -6.53 -2.78
N ALA A 109 -5.94 -6.90 -3.32
CA ALA A 109 -4.68 -6.21 -3.07
C ALA A 109 -4.68 -4.76 -3.59
N ARG A 110 -5.13 -4.55 -4.83
CA ARG A 110 -5.29 -3.21 -5.44
C ARG A 110 -6.32 -2.37 -4.71
N GLY A 111 -7.49 -2.93 -4.41
CA GLY A 111 -8.54 -2.20 -3.70
C GLY A 111 -8.08 -1.72 -2.33
N TRP A 112 -7.42 -2.58 -1.57
CA TRP A 112 -6.97 -2.25 -0.22
C TRP A 112 -5.87 -1.19 -0.24
N SER A 113 -4.84 -1.37 -1.07
CA SER A 113 -3.67 -0.46 -1.08
C SER A 113 -4.04 0.93 -1.61
N ILE A 114 -4.87 1.01 -2.65
CA ILE A 114 -5.32 2.27 -3.23
C ILE A 114 -6.32 2.97 -2.28
N SER A 115 -7.26 2.25 -1.66
CA SER A 115 -8.14 2.83 -0.63
C SER A 115 -7.34 3.37 0.56
N ALA A 116 -6.32 2.63 1.03
CA ALA A 116 -5.47 3.06 2.13
C ALA A 116 -4.68 4.33 1.79
N PHE A 117 -4.14 4.44 0.57
CA PHE A 117 -3.48 5.66 0.12
C PHE A 117 -4.45 6.85 0.06
N HIS A 118 -5.62 6.65 -0.56
CA HIS A 118 -6.67 7.68 -0.67
C HIS A 118 -7.08 8.21 0.71
N TYR A 119 -7.43 7.33 1.65
CA TYR A 119 -7.93 7.78 2.95
C TYR A 119 -6.85 8.33 3.88
N ALA A 120 -5.62 7.79 3.80
CA ALA A 120 -4.52 8.28 4.64
C ALA A 120 -4.02 9.66 4.16
N LEU A 121 -3.95 9.86 2.84
CA LEU A 121 -3.25 10.98 2.19
C LEU A 121 -4.06 11.52 0.99
N PRO A 122 -5.25 12.12 1.21
CA PRO A 122 -6.17 12.47 0.13
C PRO A 122 -5.59 13.47 -0.87
N GLU A 123 -4.84 14.48 -0.42
CA GLU A 123 -4.24 15.49 -1.30
C GLU A 123 -3.12 14.91 -2.18
N ASP A 124 -2.24 14.09 -1.59
CA ASP A 124 -1.18 13.40 -2.34
C ASP A 124 -1.76 12.38 -3.33
N PHE A 125 -2.80 11.66 -2.91
CA PHE A 125 -3.54 10.72 -3.76
C PHE A 125 -4.13 11.44 -4.97
N ASP A 126 -4.87 12.53 -4.75
CA ASP A 126 -5.48 13.34 -5.80
C ASP A 126 -4.42 13.90 -6.77
N SER A 127 -3.30 14.42 -6.24
CA SER A 127 -2.17 14.88 -7.05
C SER A 127 -1.56 13.75 -7.90
N ALA A 128 -1.38 12.56 -7.33
CA ALA A 128 -0.84 11.40 -8.03
C ALA A 128 -1.80 10.87 -9.10
N TRP A 129 -3.11 10.88 -8.83
CA TRP A 129 -4.14 10.47 -9.78
C TRP A 129 -4.21 11.42 -10.97
N ARG A 130 -4.26 12.74 -10.74
CA ARG A 130 -4.20 13.76 -11.81
C ARG A 130 -2.99 13.60 -12.73
N LYS A 131 -1.85 13.18 -12.16
CA LYS A 131 -0.60 12.97 -12.89
C LYS A 131 -0.50 11.59 -13.57
N GLY A 132 -1.55 10.76 -13.51
CA GLY A 132 -1.55 9.41 -14.09
C GLY A 132 -0.55 8.46 -13.43
N ARG A 133 -0.18 8.70 -12.16
CA ARG A 133 0.86 7.92 -11.45
C ARG A 133 0.31 6.70 -10.72
N ILE A 134 -1.01 6.61 -10.56
CA ILE A 134 -1.67 5.46 -9.93
C ILE A 134 -2.20 4.57 -11.03
N TRP A 135 -1.58 3.41 -11.18
CA TRP A 135 -1.98 2.41 -12.16
C TRP A 135 -3.33 1.82 -11.74
N TYR A 136 -4.15 1.38 -12.70
CA TYR A 136 -5.46 0.76 -12.50
C TYR A 136 -6.63 1.66 -12.05
N LEU A 137 -6.41 2.96 -11.81
CA LEU A 137 -7.51 3.91 -11.67
C LEU A 137 -8.05 4.33 -13.05
N PRO A 138 -9.35 4.71 -13.13
CA PRO A 138 -9.88 5.40 -14.31
C PRO A 138 -9.11 6.71 -14.56
N PRO A 139 -9.27 7.33 -15.75
CA PRO A 139 -8.85 8.71 -15.96
C PRO A 139 -9.38 9.62 -14.85
N TYR A 140 -8.61 10.66 -14.51
CA TYR A 140 -9.02 11.59 -13.46
C TYR A 140 -10.34 12.28 -13.86
N PRO A 141 -11.39 12.24 -13.02
CA PRO A 141 -12.66 12.87 -13.34
C PRO A 141 -12.48 14.40 -13.44
N GLY A 142 -12.77 14.96 -14.61
CA GLY A 142 -12.61 16.39 -14.88
C GLY A 142 -11.22 16.80 -15.40
N GLY A 143 -10.41 15.85 -15.87
CA GLY A 143 -9.26 16.14 -16.75
C GLY A 143 -9.69 16.12 -18.22
N ASP A 144 -9.34 17.18 -18.96
CA ASP A 144 -9.44 17.23 -20.43
C ASP A 144 -8.53 16.18 -21.10
#